data_AF-A0A015JUW1-F1
#
_entry.id   AF-A0A015JUW1-F1
#
_cell.length_a   1.000
_cell.length_b   1.000
_cell.length_c   1.000
_cell.angle_alpha   90.00
_cell.angle_beta   90.00
_cell.angle_gamma   90.00
#
_symmetry.space_group_name_H-M   'P 1'
#
loop_
_entity.id
_entity.type
_entity.pdbx_description
1 polymer ?
#
loop_
_entity_poly.entity_id
_entity_poly.type
_entity_poly.pdbx_seq_one_letter_code
_entity_poly.pdbx_strand_id
1 'polypeptide(L)'
;MERKGETKVALKCLHNSQDITADFLKEVESNILASESYDSHYVVRCFGITKDPKTNNFMMVMDLKEGNLRQHLNNNFISLNWKRKLWSLYSIAYGLKDIHKKGLIHHDFHCGNILSDFGNACITDLGLCQPANVKPSQNSNKKIYGVLPYVAPEVLRGNEYSKK
;
A
#
# COMPACT_ATOMS: atom_id res chain seq x y z
N MET A 1 -13.99 7.56 -25.29
CA MET A 1 -13.28 6.60 -24.43
C MET A 1 -13.88 5.23 -24.70
N GLU A 2 -13.12 4.30 -25.28
CA GLU A 2 -13.60 2.94 -25.55
C GLU A 2 -13.28 2.02 -24.36
N ARG A 3 -14.22 1.12 -24.02
CA ARG A 3 -14.00 0.12 -22.97
C ARG A 3 -13.05 -0.96 -23.51
N LYS A 4 -12.00 -1.30 -22.76
CA LYS A 4 -11.01 -2.34 -23.13
C LYS A 4 -11.43 -3.78 -22.78
N GLY A 5 -12.65 -3.99 -22.29
CA GLY A 5 -13.18 -5.28 -21.86
C GLY A 5 -13.35 -5.38 -20.34
N GLU A 6 -13.60 -6.60 -19.86
CA GLU A 6 -13.78 -6.91 -18.44
C GLU A 6 -12.44 -7.07 -17.73
N THR A 7 -12.39 -6.76 -16.43
CA THR A 7 -11.20 -6.91 -15.59
C THR A 7 -11.61 -7.37 -14.20
N LYS A 8 -10.89 -8.37 -13.67
CA LYS A 8 -11.06 -8.81 -12.29
C LYS A 8 -10.41 -7.79 -11.35
N VAL A 9 -11.11 -7.42 -10.29
CA VAL A 9 -10.70 -6.40 -9.33
C VAL A 9 -10.86 -6.90 -7.90
N ALA A 10 -10.07 -6.36 -6.99
CA ALA A 10 -10.27 -6.48 -5.56
C ALA A 10 -11.15 -5.32 -5.05
N LEU A 11 -12.04 -5.60 -4.11
CA LEU A 11 -12.85 -4.60 -3.42
C LEU A 11 -12.40 -4.52 -1.96
N LYS A 12 -11.80 -3.39 -1.56
CA LYS A 12 -11.46 -3.11 -0.16
C LYS A 12 -12.61 -2.34 0.47
N CYS A 13 -13.43 -3.01 1.28
CA CYS A 13 -14.58 -2.40 1.96
C CYS A 13 -14.17 -1.69 3.24
N LEU A 14 -14.71 -0.49 3.46
CA LEU A 14 -14.66 0.17 4.76
C LEU A 14 -15.96 -0.15 5.51
N HIS A 15 -15.90 -1.04 6.49
CA HIS A 15 -17.10 -1.41 7.26
C HIS A 15 -17.62 -0.23 8.09
N ASN A 16 -18.94 -0.14 8.22
CA ASN A 16 -19.65 0.91 8.96
C ASN A 16 -19.39 2.33 8.42
N SER A 17 -19.12 2.46 7.12
CA SER A 17 -18.92 3.73 6.43
C SER A 17 -20.22 4.22 5.81
N GLN A 18 -21.21 4.53 6.64
CA GLN A 18 -22.39 5.24 6.14
C GLN A 18 -22.01 6.63 5.64
N ASP A 19 -21.03 7.25 6.31
CA ASP A 19 -20.37 8.49 5.90
C ASP A 19 -18.90 8.24 5.54
N ILE A 20 -18.41 8.98 4.55
CA ILE A 20 -17.02 8.92 4.13
C ILE A 20 -16.13 9.65 5.13
N THR A 21 -15.05 9.00 5.59
CA THR A 21 -14.11 9.64 6.51
C THR A 21 -13.01 10.36 5.74
N ALA A 22 -12.44 11.42 6.34
CA ALA A 22 -11.29 12.11 5.78
C ALA A 22 -10.09 11.17 5.60
N ASP A 23 -9.90 10.23 6.53
CA ASP A 23 -8.84 9.22 6.46
C ASP A 23 -9.02 8.29 5.25
N PHE A 24 -10.25 7.88 4.94
CA PHE A 24 -10.52 7.06 3.76
C PHE A 24 -10.26 7.83 2.46
N LEU A 25 -10.71 9.08 2.37
CA LEU A 25 -10.43 9.93 1.19
C LEU A 25 -8.93 10.12 1.00
N LYS A 26 -8.19 10.32 2.10
CA LYS A 26 -6.74 10.46 2.09
C LYS A 26 -6.04 9.18 1.65
N GLU A 27 -6.55 8.02 2.04
CA GLU A 27 -6.06 6.73 1.57
C GLU A 27 -6.28 6.59 0.05
N VAL A 28 -7.48 6.88 -0.44
CA VAL A 28 -7.81 6.84 -1.87
C VAL A 28 -6.89 7.77 -2.65
N GLU A 29 -6.72 9.01 -2.19
CA GLU A 29 -5.81 9.99 -2.78
C GLU A 29 -4.37 9.47 -2.83
N SER A 30 -3.87 8.92 -1.72
CA SER A 30 -2.52 8.36 -1.65
C SER A 30 -2.31 7.21 -2.63
N ASN A 31 -3.30 6.33 -2.80
CA ASN A 31 -3.26 5.23 -3.76
C ASN A 31 -3.27 5.73 -5.22
N ILE A 32 -4.10 6.73 -5.53
CA ILE A 32 -4.12 7.34 -6.86
C ILE A 32 -2.78 8.00 -7.16
N LEU A 33 -2.28 8.87 -6.27
CA LEU A 33 -1.01 9.58 -6.43
C LEU A 33 0.19 8.63 -6.60
N ALA A 34 0.23 7.53 -5.85
CA ALA A 34 1.31 6.56 -5.91
C ALA A 34 1.27 5.70 -7.19
N SER A 35 0.08 5.49 -7.78
CA SER A 35 -0.12 4.70 -9.00
C SER A 35 -0.12 5.53 -10.30
N GLU A 36 -0.10 6.85 -10.23
CA GLU A 36 -0.10 7.77 -11.39
C GLU A 36 1.21 7.84 -12.19
N SER A 37 2.31 7.28 -11.70
CA SER A 37 3.57 7.38 -12.44
C SER A 37 3.53 6.45 -13.66
N TYR A 38 3.74 7.00 -14.86
CA TYR A 38 3.72 6.24 -16.13
C TYR A 38 4.63 4.99 -16.13
N ASP A 39 5.72 5.01 -15.33
CA ASP A 39 6.66 3.91 -15.17
C ASP A 39 6.48 3.10 -13.86
N SER A 40 5.50 3.44 -13.02
CA SER A 40 5.26 2.74 -11.75
C SER A 40 4.24 1.63 -11.95
N HIS A 41 4.69 0.38 -11.83
CA HIS A 41 3.83 -0.81 -11.88
C HIS A 41 3.94 -1.63 -10.59
N TYR A 42 4.51 -1.04 -9.54
CA TYR A 42 4.88 -1.73 -8.30
C TYR A 42 4.19 -1.18 -7.05
N VAL A 43 3.21 -0.30 -7.23
CA VAL A 43 2.18 0.03 -6.25
C VAL A 43 0.85 -0.45 -6.81
N VAL A 44 0.03 -1.10 -5.99
CA VAL A 44 -1.28 -1.60 -6.40
C VAL A 44 -2.12 -0.45 -6.91
N ARG A 45 -2.63 -0.57 -8.14
CA ARG A 45 -3.46 0.47 -8.74
C ARG A 45 -4.80 0.56 -8.04
N CYS A 46 -5.21 1.78 -7.71
CA CYS A 46 -6.58 2.10 -7.34
C CYS A 46 -7.29 2.71 -8.55
N PHE A 47 -8.36 2.07 -9.01
CA PHE A 47 -9.20 2.57 -10.10
C PHE A 47 -10.17 3.66 -9.64
N GLY A 48 -10.49 3.69 -8.35
CA GLY A 48 -11.41 4.66 -7.75
C GLY A 48 -12.22 4.03 -6.63
N ILE A 49 -13.39 4.61 -6.39
CA ILE A 49 -14.32 4.21 -5.34
C ILE A 49 -15.64 3.73 -5.91
N THR A 50 -16.30 2.84 -5.17
CA THR A 50 -17.65 2.36 -5.44
C THR A 50 -18.39 2.16 -4.11
N LYS A 51 -19.63 1.68 -4.16
CA LYS A 51 -20.45 1.38 -2.99
C LYS A 51 -21.05 -0.01 -3.07
N ASP A 52 -21.10 -0.70 -1.94
CA ASP A 52 -21.84 -1.95 -1.84
C ASP A 52 -23.35 -1.64 -1.95
N PRO A 53 -24.08 -2.20 -2.93
CA PRO A 53 -25.51 -1.91 -3.11
C PRO A 53 -26.38 -2.38 -1.94
N LYS A 54 -25.92 -3.31 -1.10
CA LYS A 54 -26.68 -3.82 0.06
C LYS A 54 -26.42 -3.03 1.32
N THR A 55 -25.16 -2.72 1.59
CA THR A 55 -24.73 -2.08 2.86
C THR A 55 -24.50 -0.58 2.74
N ASN A 56 -24.41 -0.05 1.51
CA ASN A 56 -24.04 1.33 1.17
C ASN A 56 -22.63 1.73 1.67
N ASN A 57 -21.83 0.77 2.14
CA ASN A 57 -20.45 0.99 2.54
C ASN A 57 -19.60 1.38 1.34
N PHE A 58 -18.69 2.33 1.53
CA PHE A 58 -17.70 2.68 0.53
C PHE A 58 -16.67 1.57 0.36
N MET A 59 -16.25 1.37 -0.90
CA MET A 59 -15.24 0.39 -1.27
C MET A 59 -14.24 1.01 -2.24
N MET A 60 -12.97 0.64 -2.12
CA MET A 60 -11.96 0.94 -3.13
C MET A 60 -11.94 -0.18 -4.18
N VAL A 61 -11.86 0.20 -5.45
CA VAL A 61 -11.70 -0.72 -6.57
C VAL A 61 -10.23 -0.78 -6.94
N MET A 62 -9.59 -1.93 -6.76
CA MET A 62 -8.14 -2.07 -6.86
C MET A 62 -7.74 -3.24 -7.77
N ASP A 63 -6.49 -3.23 -8.26
CA ASP A 63 -5.91 -4.37 -8.96
C ASP A 63 -5.97 -5.63 -8.08
N LEU A 64 -6.51 -6.71 -8.63
CA LEU A 64 -6.53 -8.01 -7.96
C LEU A 64 -5.15 -8.68 -8.06
N LYS A 65 -4.71 -9.26 -6.94
CA LYS A 65 -3.48 -10.05 -6.81
C LYS A 65 -3.78 -11.36 -6.08
N GLU A 66 -2.95 -12.38 -6.29
CA GLU A 66 -3.15 -13.74 -5.76
C GLU A 66 -3.11 -13.80 -4.22
N GLY A 67 -2.33 -12.93 -3.59
CA GLY A 67 -2.23 -12.84 -2.13
C GLY A 67 -1.08 -11.96 -1.66
N ASN A 68 -0.85 -11.91 -0.35
CA ASN A 68 0.28 -11.18 0.21
C ASN A 68 1.60 -11.98 0.11
N LEU A 69 2.72 -11.25 0.09
CA LEU A 69 4.06 -11.79 -0.06
C LEU A 69 4.40 -12.78 1.05
N ARG A 70 3.95 -12.54 2.29
CA ARG A 70 4.13 -13.47 3.41
C ARG A 70 3.53 -14.85 3.12
N GLN A 71 2.26 -14.90 2.73
CA GLN A 71 1.59 -16.16 2.35
C GLN A 71 2.27 -16.79 1.14
N HIS A 72 2.61 -15.99 0.14
CA HIS A 72 3.27 -16.46 -1.07
C HIS A 72 4.62 -17.13 -0.77
N LEU A 73 5.46 -16.49 0.05
CA LEU A 73 6.75 -17.03 0.48
C LEU A 73 6.56 -18.28 1.33
N ASN A 74 5.66 -18.27 2.32
CA ASN A 74 5.41 -19.45 3.16
C ASN A 74 5.04 -20.69 2.35
N ASN A 75 4.26 -20.51 1.28
CA ASN A 75 3.78 -21.63 0.47
C ASN A 75 4.78 -22.06 -0.62
N ASN A 76 5.65 -21.16 -1.09
CA ASN A 76 6.43 -21.37 -2.32
C ASN A 76 7.94 -21.08 -2.17
N PHE A 77 8.47 -20.87 -0.96
CA PHE A 77 9.85 -20.41 -0.78
C PHE A 77 10.90 -21.30 -1.47
N ILE A 78 10.72 -22.62 -1.38
CA ILE A 78 11.63 -23.62 -1.95
C ILE A 78 11.52 -23.66 -3.48
N SER A 79 10.31 -23.54 -4.02
CA SER A 79 10.05 -23.60 -5.46
C SER A 79 10.38 -22.29 -6.19
N LEU A 80 10.42 -21.16 -5.48
CA LEU A 80 10.80 -19.86 -6.04
C LEU A 80 12.30 -19.81 -6.35
N ASN A 81 12.62 -19.73 -7.65
CA ASN A 81 13.98 -19.54 -8.10
C ASN A 81 14.53 -18.14 -7.75
N TRP A 82 15.86 -18.02 -7.72
CA TRP A 82 16.55 -16.78 -7.37
C TRP A 82 16.20 -15.59 -8.27
N LYS A 83 16.00 -15.83 -9.57
CA LYS A 83 15.62 -14.77 -10.51
C LYS A 83 14.28 -14.14 -10.12
N ARG A 84 13.28 -14.94 -9.75
CA ARG A 84 11.98 -14.43 -9.28
C ARG A 84 12.10 -13.67 -7.95
N LYS A 85 12.90 -14.19 -7.02
CA LYS A 85 13.18 -13.53 -5.73
C LYS A 85 13.81 -12.14 -5.95
N LEU A 86 14.82 -12.05 -6.80
CA LEU A 86 15.46 -10.79 -7.18
C LEU A 86 14.50 -9.83 -7.87
N TRP A 87 13.65 -10.35 -8.77
CA TRP A 87 12.63 -9.52 -9.43
C TRP A 87 11.62 -8.95 -8.42
N SER A 88 11.15 -9.75 -7.46
CA SER A 88 10.27 -9.26 -6.41
C SER A 88 10.95 -8.18 -5.55
N LEU A 89 12.22 -8.36 -5.18
CA LEU A 89 12.99 -7.33 -4.46
C LEU A 89 13.13 -6.05 -5.27
N TYR A 90 13.43 -6.16 -6.57
CA TYR A 90 13.51 -5.02 -7.48
C TYR A 90 12.18 -4.26 -7.51
N SER A 91 11.07 -4.97 -7.70
CA SER A 91 9.72 -4.40 -7.72
C SER A 91 9.38 -3.68 -6.42
N ILE A 92 9.65 -4.31 -5.27
CA ILE A 92 9.40 -3.72 -3.95
C ILE A 92 10.22 -2.44 -3.75
N ALA A 93 11.52 -2.48 -4.05
CA ALA A 93 12.39 -1.30 -3.92
C ALA A 93 11.94 -0.15 -4.82
N TYR A 94 11.52 -0.46 -6.06
CA TYR A 94 11.07 0.55 -7.01
C TYR A 94 9.70 1.14 -6.63
N GLY A 95 8.77 0.31 -6.15
CA GLY A 95 7.49 0.78 -5.61
C GLY A 95 7.69 1.71 -4.40
N LEU A 96 8.60 1.37 -3.49
CA LEU A 96 8.90 2.21 -2.33
C LEU A 96 9.54 3.54 -2.76
N LYS A 97 10.45 3.50 -3.74
CA LYS A 97 11.02 4.70 -4.36
C LYS A 97 9.95 5.60 -4.97
N ASP A 98 8.93 5.04 -5.61
CA ASP A 98 7.85 5.83 -6.22
C ASP A 98 6.94 6.48 -5.16
N ILE A 99 6.62 5.76 -4.08
CA ILE A 99 5.93 6.33 -2.90
C ILE A 99 6.74 7.51 -2.33
N HIS A 100 8.05 7.33 -2.15
CA HIS A 100 8.95 8.37 -1.62
C HIS A 100 9.07 9.58 -2.55
N LYS A 101 9.07 9.39 -3.89
CA LYS A 101 9.08 10.48 -4.88
C LYS A 101 7.82 11.33 -4.82
N LYS A 102 6.67 10.73 -4.47
CA LYS A 102 5.41 11.45 -4.22
C LYS A 102 5.40 12.15 -2.87
N GLY A 103 6.51 12.11 -2.12
CA GLY A 103 6.65 12.78 -0.84
C GLY A 103 5.97 12.04 0.30
N LEU A 104 5.57 10.78 0.11
CA LEU A 104 4.90 9.96 1.11
C LEU A 104 5.88 9.03 1.84
N ILE A 105 5.55 8.70 3.09
CA ILE A 105 6.15 7.61 3.85
C ILE A 105 5.03 6.61 4.18
N HIS A 106 5.26 5.31 3.97
CA HIS A 106 4.23 4.29 4.10
C HIS A 106 3.76 4.01 5.55
N HIS A 107 4.66 4.13 6.53
CA HIS A 107 4.46 3.85 7.96
C HIS A 107 4.10 2.42 8.37
N ASP A 108 3.60 1.58 7.47
CA ASP A 108 3.25 0.18 7.73
C ASP A 108 3.78 -0.76 6.64
N PHE A 109 5.06 -0.56 6.30
CA PHE A 109 5.71 -1.32 5.24
C PHE A 109 6.20 -2.68 5.78
N HIS A 110 5.50 -3.76 5.41
CA HIS A 110 5.87 -5.13 5.75
C HIS A 110 5.36 -6.13 4.69
N CYS A 111 5.81 -7.39 4.76
CA CYS A 111 5.44 -8.43 3.78
C CYS A 111 3.94 -8.82 3.73
N GLY A 112 3.13 -8.28 4.64
CA GLY A 112 1.66 -8.40 4.60
C GLY A 112 1.00 -7.34 3.74
N ASN A 113 1.62 -6.17 3.60
CA ASN A 113 1.19 -5.05 2.76
C ASN A 113 1.93 -5.03 1.41
N ILE A 114 2.48 -6.17 1.01
CA ILE A 114 3.03 -6.39 -0.32
C ILE A 114 2.21 -7.52 -0.92
N LEU A 115 1.52 -7.26 -2.04
CA LEU A 115 0.81 -8.27 -2.81
C LEU A 115 1.75 -8.89 -3.85
N SER A 116 1.56 -10.16 -4.20
CA SER A 116 2.48 -10.90 -5.06
C SER A 116 1.78 -11.86 -6.01
N ASP A 117 2.12 -11.78 -7.30
CA ASP A 117 1.73 -12.73 -8.35
C ASP A 117 2.96 -13.47 -8.87
N PHE A 118 3.43 -14.49 -8.14
CA PHE A 118 4.47 -15.44 -8.61
C PHE A 118 5.75 -14.82 -9.19
N GLY A 119 6.14 -13.62 -8.73
CA GLY A 119 7.33 -12.91 -9.17
C GLY A 119 7.15 -11.40 -9.22
N ASN A 120 5.93 -10.92 -9.54
CA ASN A 120 5.61 -9.50 -9.51
C ASN A 120 5.06 -9.11 -8.14
N ALA A 121 5.81 -8.30 -7.39
CA ALA A 121 5.41 -7.80 -6.09
C ALA A 121 4.97 -6.34 -6.20
N CYS A 122 3.90 -5.97 -5.50
CA CYS A 122 3.33 -4.63 -5.50
C CYS A 122 3.02 -4.20 -4.07
N ILE A 123 3.39 -2.98 -3.71
CA ILE A 123 3.06 -2.38 -2.41
C ILE A 123 1.58 -1.98 -2.40
N THR A 124 0.89 -2.20 -1.29
CA THR A 124 -0.51 -1.83 -1.08
C THR A 124 -0.71 -1.21 0.30
N ASP A 125 -1.95 -0.87 0.64
CA ASP A 125 -2.36 -0.37 1.96
C ASP A 125 -1.68 0.94 2.38
N LEU A 126 -1.96 1.99 1.60
CA LEU A 126 -1.43 3.33 1.84
C LEU A 126 -2.28 4.14 2.84
N GLY A 127 -3.14 3.50 3.63
CA GLY A 127 -4.03 4.18 4.59
C GLY A 127 -3.29 4.91 5.71
N LEU A 128 -2.08 4.46 6.04
CA LEU A 128 -1.21 5.11 7.02
C LEU A 128 -0.16 6.03 6.40
N CYS A 129 -0.19 6.22 5.08
CA CYS A 129 0.74 7.11 4.40
C CYS A 129 0.63 8.54 4.91
N GLN A 130 1.77 9.16 5.19
CA GLN A 130 1.84 10.57 5.54
C GLN A 130 2.92 11.30 4.74
N PRO A 131 2.75 12.62 4.50
CA PRO A 131 3.80 13.41 3.89
C PRO A 131 5.07 13.37 4.75
N ALA A 132 6.22 13.19 4.09
CA ALA A 132 7.52 13.08 4.75
C ALA A 132 7.96 14.33 5.52
N ASN A 133 7.27 15.46 5.33
CA ASN A 133 7.60 16.75 5.92
C ASN A 133 6.63 17.16 7.05
N VAL A 134 5.72 16.27 7.49
CA VAL A 134 4.83 16.57 8.62
C VAL A 134 5.65 16.62 9.89
N LYS A 135 5.94 17.83 10.39
CA LYS A 135 6.46 18.01 11.74
C LYS A 135 5.34 17.69 12.73
N PRO A 136 5.54 16.78 13.69
CA PRO A 136 4.57 16.58 14.75
C PRO A 136 4.39 17.90 15.51
N SER A 137 3.14 18.27 15.79
CA SER A 137 2.88 19.39 16.69
C SER A 137 3.46 19.04 18.06
N GLN A 138 4.10 20.02 18.72
CA GLN A 138 4.83 19.81 19.99
C GLN A 138 3.96 19.25 21.13
N ASN A 139 2.64 19.25 20.98
CA ASN A 139 1.67 18.78 21.97
C ASN A 139 0.97 17.46 21.60
N SER A 140 1.41 16.76 20.55
CA SER A 140 0.86 15.45 20.18
C SER A 140 1.73 14.32 20.72
N ASN A 141 1.12 13.38 21.47
CA ASN A 141 1.78 12.11 21.77
C ASN A 141 2.20 11.46 20.45
N LYS A 142 3.51 11.27 20.23
CA LYS A 142 4.05 10.64 19.02
C LYS A 142 3.47 9.23 18.90
N LYS A 143 2.50 9.07 17.99
CA LYS A 143 1.94 7.76 17.67
C LYS A 143 2.95 6.98 16.85
N ILE A 144 3.27 5.77 17.29
CA ILE A 144 4.05 4.80 16.54
C ILE A 144 3.06 3.99 15.71
N TYR A 145 3.30 3.96 14.41
CA TYR A 145 2.57 3.21 13.41
C TYR A 145 3.42 2.02 12.91
N GLY A 146 2.73 1.01 12.41
CA GLY A 146 3.35 -0.14 11.76
C GLY A 146 3.52 -1.37 12.66
N VAL A 147 3.83 -2.49 12.04
CA VAL A 147 4.08 -3.76 12.72
C VAL A 147 5.44 -3.74 13.42
N LEU A 148 5.48 -3.91 14.75
CA LEU A 148 6.65 -3.66 15.62
C LEU A 148 8.01 -4.17 15.10
N PRO A 149 8.15 -5.42 14.58
CA PRO A 149 9.42 -5.90 14.02
C PRO A 149 9.93 -5.14 12.78
N TYR A 150 9.07 -4.36 12.12
CA TYR A 150 9.35 -3.56 10.92
C TYR A 150 9.55 -2.08 11.23
N VAL A 151 9.34 -1.66 12.49
CA VAL A 151 9.51 -0.26 12.90
C VAL A 151 11.00 0.01 13.14
N ALA A 152 11.52 1.06 12.52
CA ALA A 152 12.92 1.43 12.66
C ALA A 152 13.26 1.83 14.12
N PRO A 153 14.45 1.46 14.63
CA PRO A 153 14.80 1.68 16.04
C PRO A 153 14.83 3.15 16.44
N GLU A 154 15.15 4.06 15.52
CA GLU A 154 15.09 5.50 15.75
C GLU A 154 13.67 5.98 16.05
N VAL A 155 12.66 5.42 15.39
CA VAL A 155 11.24 5.73 15.62
C VAL A 155 10.82 5.24 17.01
N LEU A 156 11.25 4.03 17.40
CA LEU A 156 11.01 3.50 18.75
C LEU A 156 11.68 4.33 19.84
N ARG A 157 12.76 5.04 19.51
CA ARG A 157 13.44 6.01 20.39
C ARG A 157 12.80 7.41 20.34
N GLY A 158 11.69 7.57 19.62
CA GLY A 158 10.95 8.81 19.51
C GLY A 158 11.41 9.76 18.40
N ASN A 159 12.31 9.34 17.50
CA ASN A 159 12.61 10.11 16.29
C ASN A 159 11.48 9.97 15.26
N GLU A 160 11.53 10.82 14.22
CA GLU A 160 10.52 10.84 13.17
C GLU A 160 10.75 9.73 12.14
N TYR A 161 9.67 9.28 11.50
CA TYR A 161 9.76 8.46 10.30
C TYR A 161 10.46 9.24 9.20
N SER A 162 11.29 8.56 8.41
CA SER A 162 12.02 9.20 7.31
C SER A 162 12.05 8.30 6.06
N LYS A 163 12.42 8.89 4.93
CA LYS A 163 12.54 8.21 3.62
C LYS A 163 13.90 7.51 3.41
N LYS A 164 14.79 7.53 4.42
CA LYS A 164 16.17 7.06 4.30
C LYS A 164 16.28 5.55 4.11
#